data_AF-A0A1A0NCL5-F1
#
_entry.id   AF-A0A1A0NCL5-F1
#
_cell.length_a   1.000
_cell.length_b   1.000
_cell.length_c   1.000
_cell.angle_alpha   90.00
_cell.angle_beta   90.00
_cell.angle_gamma   90.00
#
_symmetry.space_group_name_H-M   'P 1'
#
loop_
_entity.id
_entity.type
_entity.pdbx_description
1 polymer ?
#
loop_
_entity_poly.entity_id
_entity_poly.type
_entity_poly.pdbx_seq_one_letter_code
_entity_poly.pdbx_strand_id
1 'polypeptide(L)'
;MASEETTGWVPDSCSLPTVDRPLRVAEFDGLFGQSVLRSVRVSATRLDLVLAADAEAAARDLAAREVGCCSFFRFDFDTAGSDVVISIGVPPSHTDVLDALAQRIGDMTTGQTR
;
A
#
# COMPACT_ATOMS: atom_id res chain seq x y z
N MET A 1 -33.70 12.43 -10.02
CA MET A 1 -32.74 13.49 -10.37
C MET A 1 -31.44 13.19 -9.64
N ALA A 2 -30.37 13.00 -10.42
CA ALA A 2 -28.94 13.01 -10.13
C ALA A 2 -28.44 12.43 -8.79
N SER A 3 -27.77 11.28 -8.85
CA SER A 3 -26.62 10.93 -7.99
C SER A 3 -25.79 9.84 -8.69
N GLU A 4 -25.28 10.17 -9.87
CA GLU A 4 -24.13 9.49 -10.47
C GLU A 4 -22.97 10.48 -10.37
N GLU A 5 -21.98 10.18 -9.54
CA GLU A 5 -20.59 10.14 -10.02
C GLU A 5 -19.68 9.41 -9.01
N THR A 6 -19.62 8.10 -9.26
CA THR A 6 -18.61 7.11 -8.91
C THR A 6 -17.20 7.66 -8.69
N THR A 7 -16.77 7.73 -7.42
CA THR A 7 -15.35 7.61 -7.02
C THR A 7 -15.06 6.11 -6.79
N GLY A 8 -15.02 5.36 -7.89
CA GLY A 8 -15.01 3.90 -7.90
C GLY A 8 -13.65 3.32 -8.26
N TRP A 9 -12.60 3.68 -7.52
CA TRP A 9 -11.28 3.04 -7.62
C TRP A 9 -11.24 1.60 -7.05
N VAL A 10 -12.40 0.97 -6.87
CA VAL A 10 -12.50 -0.31 -6.19
C VAL A 10 -13.04 -1.33 -7.18
N PRO A 11 -12.23 -2.31 -7.61
CA PRO A 11 -12.74 -3.44 -8.37
C PRO A 11 -13.78 -4.19 -7.53
N ASP A 12 -14.87 -4.62 -8.16
CA ASP A 12 -16.01 -5.37 -7.58
C ASP A 12 -15.64 -6.64 -6.80
N SER A 13 -14.37 -7.05 -6.79
CA SER A 13 -13.89 -8.19 -6.01
C SER A 13 -13.62 -7.88 -4.53
N CYS A 14 -13.82 -6.64 -4.07
CA CYS A 14 -13.84 -6.30 -2.64
C CYS A 14 -15.23 -6.55 -2.03
N SER A 15 -15.47 -7.77 -1.55
CA SER A 15 -16.65 -8.11 -0.74
C SER A 15 -16.53 -7.66 0.72
N LEU A 16 -16.08 -6.42 0.95
CA LEU A 16 -16.09 -5.80 2.28
C LEU A 16 -16.79 -4.45 2.18
N PRO A 17 -17.87 -4.21 2.95
CA PRO A 17 -18.63 -2.98 2.87
C PRO A 17 -17.74 -1.79 3.23
N THR A 18 -17.88 -0.74 2.43
CA THR A 18 -17.14 0.54 2.40
C THR A 18 -17.04 1.30 3.74
N VAL A 19 -17.57 0.77 4.84
CA VAL A 19 -17.54 1.38 6.18
C VAL A 19 -16.25 1.08 6.97
N ASP A 20 -15.49 0.03 6.58
CA ASP A 20 -14.17 -0.30 7.17
C ASP A 20 -12.98 0.32 6.41
N ARG A 21 -13.26 1.02 5.30
CA ARG A 21 -12.26 1.57 4.37
C ARG A 21 -11.41 2.76 4.90
N PRO A 22 -11.77 3.56 5.93
CA PRO A 22 -10.96 4.72 6.31
C PRO A 22 -9.94 4.49 7.44
N LEU A 23 -9.94 3.34 8.12
CA LEU A 23 -9.09 3.18 9.31
C LEU A 23 -7.65 2.73 9.01
N ARG A 24 -7.40 1.94 7.95
CA ARG A 24 -6.03 1.44 7.65
C ARG A 24 -5.22 2.32 6.72
N VAL A 25 -5.86 3.11 5.86
CA VAL A 25 -5.14 4.05 4.97
C VAL A 25 -4.38 5.08 5.81
N ALA A 26 -4.94 5.55 6.93
CA ALA A 26 -4.27 6.49 7.82
C ALA A 26 -3.11 5.86 8.61
N GLU A 27 -3.25 4.61 9.07
CA GLU A 27 -2.14 3.87 9.70
C GLU A 27 -1.03 3.55 8.69
N PHE A 28 -1.38 3.19 7.46
CA PHE A 28 -0.43 3.07 6.35
C PHE A 28 0.21 4.41 6.01
N ASP A 29 -0.54 5.51 5.99
CA ASP A 29 0.01 6.85 5.74
C ASP A 29 1.00 7.26 6.83
N GLY A 30 0.66 7.00 8.09
CA GLY A 30 1.53 7.32 9.22
C GLY A 30 2.80 6.47 9.18
N LEU A 31 2.65 5.15 8.98
CA LEU A 31 3.79 4.24 8.95
C LEU A 31 4.66 4.48 7.72
N PHE A 32 4.06 4.65 6.54
CA PHE A 32 4.79 4.90 5.30
C PHE A 32 5.36 6.31 5.22
N GLY A 33 4.60 7.34 5.61
CA GLY A 33 5.06 8.72 5.62
C GLY A 33 6.14 9.03 6.66
N GLN A 34 6.44 8.10 7.57
CA GLN A 34 7.54 8.23 8.53
C GLN A 34 8.68 7.24 8.28
N SER A 35 8.38 6.09 7.65
CA SER A 35 9.34 4.98 7.56
C SER A 35 9.77 4.64 6.14
N VAL A 36 8.99 5.02 5.11
CA VAL A 36 9.36 4.75 3.72
C VAL A 36 10.42 5.74 3.29
N LEU A 37 11.60 5.21 2.99
CA LEU A 37 12.73 5.94 2.45
C LEU A 37 12.58 6.11 0.93
N ARG A 38 12.07 5.09 0.25
CA ARG A 38 11.93 5.09 -1.22
C ARG A 38 10.83 4.16 -1.69
N SER A 39 10.17 4.54 -2.79
CA SER A 39 9.30 3.62 -3.53
C SER A 39 9.85 3.36 -4.93
N VAL A 40 9.73 2.13 -5.40
CA VAL A 40 10.18 1.67 -6.71
C VAL A 40 9.09 0.82 -7.34
N ARG A 41 8.49 1.32 -8.43
CA ARG A 41 7.53 0.53 -9.20
C ARG A 41 8.28 -0.42 -10.12
N VAL A 42 8.32 -1.71 -9.76
CA VAL A 42 8.98 -2.75 -10.57
C VAL A 42 8.11 -3.15 -11.76
N SER A 43 6.78 -3.19 -11.60
CA SER A 43 5.84 -3.57 -12.66
C SER A 43 4.43 -3.02 -12.38
N ALA A 44 3.52 -3.13 -13.36
CA ALA A 44 2.11 -2.75 -13.16
C ALA A 44 1.45 -3.46 -11.96
N THR A 45 1.86 -4.70 -11.70
CA THR A 45 1.38 -5.56 -10.61
C THR A 45 2.33 -5.68 -9.43
N ARG A 46 3.46 -4.95 -9.42
CA ARG A 46 4.47 -5.04 -8.36
C ARG A 46 5.06 -3.68 -7.99
N LEU A 47 5.00 -3.36 -6.70
CA LEU A 47 5.58 -2.16 -6.09
C LEU A 47 6.51 -2.57 -4.96
N ASP A 48 7.75 -2.11 -5.01
CA ASP A 48 8.74 -2.36 -3.95
C ASP A 48 8.94 -1.08 -3.14
N LEU A 49 8.86 -1.17 -1.82
CA LEU A 49 9.03 -0.07 -0.88
C LEU A 49 10.25 -0.32 -0.02
N VAL A 50 11.16 0.65 0.08
CA VAL A 50 12.33 0.60 0.96
C VAL A 50 12.00 1.37 2.22
N LEU A 51 12.15 0.71 3.37
CA LEU A 51 11.92 1.27 4.70
C LEU A 51 13.13 1.03 5.59
N ALA A 52 13.26 1.80 6.66
CA ALA A 52 14.24 1.52 7.69
C ALA A 52 13.93 0.19 8.41
N ALA A 53 14.96 -0.58 8.80
CA ALA A 53 14.76 -1.86 9.49
C ALA A 53 13.95 -1.76 10.79
N ASP A 54 13.94 -0.61 11.47
CA ASP A 54 13.13 -0.39 12.68
C ASP A 54 11.62 -0.52 12.40
N ALA A 55 11.18 -0.15 11.19
CA ALA A 55 9.79 -0.22 10.77
C ALA A 55 9.37 -1.60 10.24
N GLU A 56 10.31 -2.55 10.08
CA GLU A 56 10.06 -3.89 9.56
C GLU A 56 8.99 -4.64 10.35
N ALA A 57 9.08 -4.60 11.68
CA ALA A 57 8.13 -5.29 12.56
C ALA A 57 6.72 -4.72 12.43
N ALA A 58 6.59 -3.39 12.41
CA ALA A 58 5.32 -2.71 12.27
C ALA A 58 4.71 -2.94 10.88
N ALA A 59 5.53 -2.92 9.83
CA ALA A 59 5.09 -3.19 8.48
C ALA A 59 4.63 -4.65 8.27
N ARG A 60 5.28 -5.62 8.93
CA ARG A 60 4.84 -7.02 8.90
C ARG A 60 3.51 -7.25 9.61
N ASP A 61 3.30 -6.65 10.79
CA ASP A 61 2.01 -6.73 11.49
C ASP A 61 0.88 -6.17 10.62
N LEU A 62 1.12 -5.02 9.99
CA LEU A 62 0.17 -4.37 9.11
C LEU A 62 -0.13 -5.22 7.85
N ALA A 63 0.90 -5.78 7.21
CA ALA A 63 0.73 -6.66 6.07
C ALA A 63 -0.07 -7.93 6.43
N ALA A 64 0.18 -8.53 7.59
CA ALA A 64 -0.57 -9.71 8.05
C ALA A 64 -2.06 -9.38 8.24
N ARG A 65 -2.37 -8.21 8.80
CA ARG A 65 -3.73 -7.70 8.94
C ARG A 65 -4.40 -7.38 7.60
N GLU A 66 -3.63 -6.93 6.60
CA GLU A 66 -4.15 -6.69 5.25
C GLU A 66 -4.44 -7.97 4.51
N VAL A 67 -3.56 -8.98 4.55
CA VAL A 67 -3.85 -10.28 3.92
C VAL A 67 -5.13 -10.90 4.53
N GLY A 68 -5.38 -10.66 5.82
CA GLY A 68 -6.63 -11.06 6.49
C GLY A 68 -7.89 -10.32 6.01
N CYS A 69 -7.76 -9.10 5.50
CA CYS A 69 -8.88 -8.28 5.00
C CYS A 69 -9.05 -8.37 3.47
N CYS A 70 -7.93 -8.41 2.76
CA CYS A 70 -7.78 -8.40 1.32
C CYS A 70 -6.74 -9.46 0.91
N SER A 71 -7.18 -10.71 0.81
CA SER A 71 -6.29 -11.87 0.58
C SER A 71 -5.63 -11.93 -0.81
N PHE A 72 -5.96 -10.99 -1.71
CA PHE A 72 -5.34 -10.88 -3.02
C PHE A 72 -3.99 -10.16 -2.99
N PHE A 73 -3.69 -9.41 -1.93
CA PHE A 73 -2.38 -8.80 -1.78
C PHE A 73 -1.33 -9.85 -1.42
N ARG A 74 -0.18 -9.75 -2.08
CA ARG A 74 1.01 -10.51 -1.76
C ARG A 74 2.06 -9.56 -1.22
N PHE A 75 2.47 -9.76 0.02
CA PHE A 75 3.56 -9.01 0.64
C PHE A 75 4.77 -9.92 0.79
N ASP A 76 5.92 -9.46 0.34
CA ASP A 76 7.21 -10.11 0.50
C ASP A 76 8.15 -9.14 1.21
N PHE A 77 8.96 -9.62 2.14
CA PHE A 77 9.85 -8.79 2.95
C PHE A 77 11.28 -9.30 2.76
N ASP A 78 12.11 -8.47 2.15
CA ASP A 78 13.54 -8.75 1.94
C ASP A 78 14.37 -7.78 2.78
N THR A 79 15.16 -8.33 3.70
CA THR A 79 16.01 -7.51 4.58
C THR A 79 17.33 -7.22 3.87
N ALA A 80 17.53 -5.96 3.47
CA ALA A 80 18.70 -5.48 2.73
C ALA A 80 19.65 -4.70 3.66
N GLY A 81 20.37 -5.41 4.52
CA GLY A 81 21.35 -4.80 5.44
C GLY A 81 20.68 -4.01 6.56
N SER A 82 20.71 -2.68 6.47
CA SER A 82 20.08 -1.76 7.45
C SER A 82 18.67 -1.31 7.05
N ASP A 83 18.26 -1.67 5.83
CA ASP A 83 16.97 -1.34 5.26
C ASP A 83 16.17 -2.63 5.01
N VAL A 84 14.86 -2.50 4.91
CA VAL A 84 13.95 -3.57 4.52
C VAL A 84 13.22 -3.17 3.24
N VAL A 85 13.11 -4.10 2.31
CA VAL A 85 12.36 -3.94 1.07
C VAL A 85 11.07 -4.74 1.18
N ILE A 86 9.93 -4.06 1.07
CA ILE A 86 8.60 -4.69 1.01
C ILE A 86 8.18 -4.74 -0.44
N SER A 87 8.08 -5.93 -1.00
CA SER A 87 7.48 -6.13 -2.32
C SER A 87 5.98 -6.38 -2.17
N ILE A 88 5.17 -5.48 -2.72
CA ILE A 88 3.72 -5.57 -2.76
C ILE A 88 3.30 -6.00 -4.15
N GLY A 89 2.73 -7.19 -4.26
CA GLY A 89 2.18 -7.77 -5.46
C GLY A 89 0.66 -7.82 -5.43
N VAL A 90 0.02 -7.54 -6.57
CA VAL A 90 -1.42 -7.74 -6.76
C VAL A 90 -1.69 -8.49 -8.07
N PRO A 91 -2.80 -9.23 -8.17
CA PRO A 91 -3.25 -9.77 -9.45
C PRO A 91 -3.55 -8.64 -10.46
N PRO A 92 -3.46 -8.92 -11.77
CA PRO A 92 -3.64 -7.92 -12.83
C PRO A 92 -5.01 -7.24 -12.82
N SER A 93 -6.04 -7.86 -12.23
CA SER A 93 -7.37 -7.28 -12.06
C SER A 93 -7.45 -6.17 -11.00
N HIS A 94 -6.39 -5.96 -10.22
CA HIS A 94 -6.31 -4.99 -9.13
C HIS A 94 -5.11 -4.04 -9.28
N THR A 95 -4.60 -3.86 -10.50
CA THR A 95 -3.48 -2.94 -10.78
C THR A 95 -3.79 -1.49 -10.43
N ASP A 96 -5.06 -1.10 -10.54
CA ASP A 96 -5.56 0.20 -10.10
C ASP A 96 -5.20 0.39 -8.63
N VAL A 97 -5.64 -0.48 -7.71
CA VAL A 97 -5.32 -0.34 -6.28
C VAL A 97 -3.83 -0.11 -6.00
N LEU A 98 -2.94 -0.82 -6.70
CA LEU A 98 -1.49 -0.64 -6.58
C LEU A 98 -0.99 0.71 -7.13
N ASP A 99 -1.62 1.21 -8.19
CA ASP A 99 -1.27 2.50 -8.77
C ASP A 99 -1.57 3.68 -7.84
N ALA A 100 -2.73 3.69 -7.18
CA ALA A 100 -3.07 4.76 -6.24
C ALA A 100 -2.17 4.71 -5.02
N LEU A 101 -1.81 3.51 -4.58
CA LEU A 101 -0.85 3.32 -3.50
C LEU A 101 0.52 3.90 -3.89
N ALA A 102 1.01 3.60 -5.10
CA ALA A 102 2.27 4.11 -5.61
C ALA A 102 2.27 5.64 -5.74
N GLN A 103 1.20 6.22 -6.30
CA GLN A 103 1.02 7.68 -6.40
C GLN A 103 1.05 8.34 -5.01
N ARG A 104 0.29 7.79 -4.06
CA ARG A 104 0.20 8.32 -2.69
C ARG A 104 1.55 8.29 -1.98
N ILE A 105 2.28 7.19 -2.08
CA ILE A 105 3.61 7.07 -1.47
C ILE A 105 4.62 7.99 -2.15
N GLY A 106 4.55 8.11 -3.48
CA GLY A 106 5.36 9.06 -4.24
C GLY A 106 5.15 10.50 -3.79
N ASP A 107 3.89 10.90 -3.55
CA ASP A 107 3.54 12.23 -3.06
C ASP A 107 4.11 12.48 -1.65
N MET A 108 3.98 11.51 -0.74
CA MET A 108 4.52 11.59 0.63
C MET A 108 6.06 11.66 0.65
N THR A 109 6.75 10.78 -0.10
CA THR A 109 8.22 10.75 -0.14
C THR A 109 8.81 11.99 -0.83
N THR A 110 8.12 12.53 -1.84
CA THR A 110 8.52 13.80 -2.47
C THR A 110 8.31 14.98 -1.50
N GLY A 111 7.24 14.96 -0.70
CA GLY A 111 6.94 15.99 0.30
C GLY A 111 7.88 16.02 1.51
N GLN A 112 8.54 14.90 1.85
CA GLN A 112 9.43 14.81 3.03
C GLN A 112 10.77 15.57 2.87
N THR A 113 11.10 16.03 1.67
CA THR A 113 12.38 16.72 1.38
C THR A 113 12.33 18.24 1.62
N ARG A 114 11.29 18.79 2.27
CA ARG A 114 11.13 20.25 2.40
C ARG A 114 11.18 20.78 3.83
#